data_AF-A0A7S8RGW5-F1
#
_entry.id   AF-A0A7S8RGW5-F1
#
_cell.length_a   1.000
_cell.length_b   1.000
_cell.length_c   1.000
_cell.angle_alpha   90.00
_cell.angle_beta   90.00
_cell.angle_gamma   90.00
#
_symmetry.space_group_name_H-M   'P 1'
#
loop_
_entity.id
_entity.type
_entity.pdbx_description
1 polymer ?
#
loop_
_entity_poly.entity_id
_entity_poly.type
_entity_poly.pdbx_seq_one_letter_code
_entity_poly.pdbx_strand_id
1 'polypeptide(L)'
;MNALDGLDEQQREAVTALRGPVCVLAGAGTGKTRVITRRIAHGVDTGAYSPGRVMALTFTSKAAGELRGRLRALGVEGVAARTFHSAALAQLNYFWPTLAGDRPPRSSTTRCVCLRTPRTALVGISIRRRCAMSPRTSNGAR
;
A
#
# COMPACT_ATOMS: atom_id res chain seq x y z
N MET A 1 20.57 -2.69 -16.06
CA MET A 1 21.11 -1.81 -14.99
C MET A 1 21.07 -2.59 -13.70
N ASN A 2 22.18 -2.71 -12.99
CA ASN A 2 22.24 -3.43 -11.72
C ASN A 2 21.63 -2.56 -10.61
N ALA A 3 20.89 -3.16 -9.67
CA ALA A 3 20.24 -2.48 -8.55
C ALA A 3 21.22 -1.65 -7.68
N LEU A 4 22.51 -2.00 -7.69
CA LEU A 4 23.54 -1.35 -6.87
C LEU A 4 24.28 -0.18 -7.54
N ASP A 5 23.97 0.13 -8.80
CA ASP A 5 24.72 1.14 -9.55
C ASP A 5 24.46 2.57 -9.04
N GLY A 6 25.54 3.35 -8.88
CA GLY A 6 25.50 4.78 -8.53
C GLY A 6 24.92 5.08 -7.15
N LEU A 7 25.05 4.16 -6.20
CA LEU A 7 24.73 4.36 -4.79
C LEU A 7 25.99 4.73 -4.02
N ASP A 8 25.87 5.66 -3.07
CA ASP A 8 26.88 5.87 -2.04
C ASP A 8 26.93 4.67 -1.06
N GLU A 9 27.92 4.65 -0.16
CA GLU A 9 28.14 3.51 0.73
C GLU A 9 26.96 3.26 1.68
N GLN A 10 26.37 4.30 2.25
CA GLN A 10 25.22 4.18 3.16
C GLN A 10 23.96 3.69 2.44
N GLN A 11 23.74 4.17 1.20
CA GLN A 11 22.65 3.69 0.36
C GLN A 11 22.86 2.24 -0.04
N ARG A 12 24.10 1.85 -0.37
CA ARG A 12 24.45 0.47 -0.71
C ARG A 12 24.19 -0.46 0.47
N GLU A 13 24.64 -0.09 1.67
CA GLU A 13 24.38 -0.84 2.91
C GLU A 13 22.87 -1.03 3.15
N ALA A 14 22.09 0.05 3.01
CA ALA A 14 20.63 -0.03 3.15
C ALA A 14 19.96 -0.92 2.08
N VAL A 15 20.54 -1.02 0.88
CA VAL A 15 20.02 -1.85 -0.22
C VAL A 15 20.40 -3.32 -0.05
N THR A 16 21.60 -3.63 0.46
CA THR A 16 22.11 -4.99 0.63
C THR A 16 21.66 -5.66 1.93
N ALA A 17 21.19 -4.90 2.92
CA ALA A 17 20.66 -5.42 4.17
C ALA A 17 19.29 -6.13 4.00
N LEU A 18 19.24 -7.28 3.32
CA LEU A 18 17.98 -7.92 2.89
C LEU A 18 17.20 -8.63 4.01
N ARG A 19 17.83 -8.90 5.15
CA ARG A 19 17.24 -9.62 6.29
C ARG A 19 16.96 -8.66 7.44
N GLY A 20 15.85 -8.90 8.14
CA GLY A 20 15.44 -8.10 9.29
C GLY A 20 14.87 -6.72 8.93
N PRO A 21 14.36 -5.98 9.93
CA PRO A 21 13.81 -4.64 9.75
C PRO A 21 14.93 -3.63 9.49
N VAL A 22 14.69 -2.69 8.56
CA VAL A 22 15.59 -1.57 8.27
C VAL A 22 14.82 -0.26 8.23
N CYS A 23 15.34 0.75 8.92
CA CYS A 23 14.81 2.10 8.95
C CYS A 23 15.80 3.05 8.25
N VAL A 24 15.35 3.74 7.20
CA VAL A 24 16.17 4.72 6.47
C VAL A 24 15.78 6.12 6.90
N LEU A 25 16.62 6.73 7.74
CA LEU A 25 16.47 8.11 8.21
C LEU A 25 17.34 9.01 7.34
N ALA A 26 16.73 9.93 6.59
CA ALA A 26 17.48 10.83 5.72
C ALA A 26 16.73 12.14 5.46
N GLY A 27 17.46 13.20 5.11
CA GLY A 27 16.92 14.52 4.78
C GLY A 27 16.09 14.56 3.49
N ALA A 28 15.45 15.69 3.18
CA ALA A 28 14.78 15.85 1.89
C ALA A 28 15.79 15.72 0.73
N GLY A 29 15.38 15.13 -0.40
CA GLY A 29 16.25 14.99 -1.59
C GLY A 29 17.34 13.91 -1.54
N THR A 30 17.57 13.26 -0.40
CA THR A 30 18.66 12.27 -0.21
C THR A 30 18.41 10.88 -0.82
N GLY A 31 17.45 10.75 -1.74
CA GLY A 31 17.23 9.48 -2.44
C GLY A 31 16.53 8.37 -1.65
N LYS A 32 15.79 8.67 -0.55
CA LYS A 32 15.01 7.66 0.21
C LYS A 32 14.20 6.71 -0.68
N THR A 33 13.44 7.27 -1.63
CA THR A 33 12.63 6.47 -2.55
C THR A 33 13.49 5.63 -3.50
N ARG A 34 14.66 6.15 -3.91
CA ARG A 34 15.64 5.39 -4.72
C ARG A 34 16.13 4.19 -3.93
N VAL A 35 16.57 4.38 -2.68
CA VAL A 35 17.01 3.30 -1.79
C VAL A 35 15.93 2.22 -1.65
N ILE A 36 14.68 2.61 -1.36
CA ILE A 36 13.56 1.65 -1.24
C ILE A 36 13.39 0.83 -2.53
N THR A 37 13.33 1.48 -3.69
CA THR A 37 13.14 0.77 -4.97
C THR A 37 14.32 -0.14 -5.33
N ARG A 38 15.55 0.31 -5.06
CA ARG A 38 16.77 -0.46 -5.33
C ARG A 38 16.90 -1.65 -4.38
N ARG A 39 16.49 -1.51 -3.12
CA ARG A 39 16.45 -2.61 -2.14
C ARG A 39 15.47 -3.70 -2.56
N ILE A 40 14.28 -3.32 -3.00
CA ILE A 40 13.29 -4.28 -3.52
C ILE A 40 13.85 -5.00 -4.75
N ALA A 41 14.41 -4.25 -5.71
CA ALA A 41 15.01 -4.84 -6.91
C ALA A 41 16.15 -5.80 -6.57
N HIS A 42 17.11 -5.36 -5.75
CA HIS A 42 18.22 -6.19 -5.32
C HIS A 42 17.77 -7.47 -4.61
N GLY A 43 16.77 -7.38 -3.73
CA GLY A 43 16.22 -8.55 -3.06
C GLY A 43 15.50 -9.51 -4.00
N VAL A 44 14.85 -9.00 -5.05
CA VAL A 44 14.26 -9.84 -6.10
C VAL A 44 15.35 -10.49 -6.97
N ASP A 45 16.33 -9.72 -7.43
CA ASP A 45 17.44 -10.18 -8.28
C ASP A 45 18.27 -11.28 -7.61
N THR A 46 18.46 -11.18 -6.28
CA THR A 46 19.18 -12.17 -5.47
C THR A 46 18.32 -13.36 -5.06
N GLY A 47 17.03 -13.38 -5.40
CA GLY A 47 16.08 -14.42 -5.00
C GLY A 47 15.67 -14.39 -3.52
N ALA A 48 16.14 -13.40 -2.74
CA ALA A 48 15.73 -13.23 -1.36
C ALA A 48 14.25 -12.87 -1.23
N TYR A 49 13.70 -12.15 -2.20
CA TYR A 49 12.30 -11.73 -2.26
C TYR A 49 11.60 -12.34 -3.46
N SER A 50 10.47 -13.02 -3.20
CA SER A 50 9.51 -13.37 -4.26
C SER A 50 8.67 -12.12 -4.58
N PRO A 51 8.65 -11.60 -5.82
CA PRO A 51 7.99 -10.33 -6.14
C PRO A 51 6.51 -10.25 -5.71
N GLY A 52 5.75 -11.33 -5.93
CA GLY A 52 4.33 -11.42 -5.52
C GLY A 52 4.09 -11.45 -4.01
N ARG A 53 5.15 -11.56 -3.20
CA ARG A 53 5.12 -11.52 -1.72
C ARG A 53 5.65 -10.20 -1.15
N VAL A 54 6.00 -9.24 -2.00
CA VAL A 54 6.48 -7.91 -1.58
C VAL A 54 5.37 -6.88 -1.79
N MET A 55 5.14 -6.04 -0.77
CA MET A 55 4.22 -4.91 -0.85
C MET A 55 4.91 -3.61 -0.44
N ALA A 56 4.91 -2.63 -1.33
CA ALA A 56 5.35 -1.27 -1.07
C ALA A 56 4.14 -0.37 -0.75
N LEU A 57 4.11 0.16 0.47
CA LEU A 57 3.04 1.03 0.96
C LEU A 57 3.45 2.51 0.92
N THR A 58 2.51 3.39 0.58
CA THR A 58 2.69 4.84 0.61
C THR A 58 1.39 5.57 0.92
N PHE A 59 1.45 6.89 1.11
CA PHE A 59 0.28 7.70 1.46
C PHE A 59 -0.55 8.15 0.26
N THR A 60 0.07 8.35 -0.91
CA THR A 60 -0.62 8.92 -2.08
C THR A 60 -0.65 7.97 -3.26
N SER A 61 -1.74 8.01 -4.03
CA SER A 61 -1.89 7.19 -5.24
C SER A 61 -0.84 7.52 -6.29
N LYS A 62 -0.44 8.80 -6.39
CA LYS A 62 0.63 9.26 -7.26
C LYS A 62 1.96 8.60 -6.91
N ALA A 63 2.36 8.64 -5.63
CA ALA A 63 3.59 7.99 -5.18
C ALA A 63 3.56 6.47 -5.39
N ALA A 64 2.39 5.83 -5.22
CA ALA A 64 2.25 4.40 -5.49
C ALA A 64 2.46 4.09 -6.99
N GLY A 65 1.95 4.94 -7.88
CA GLY A 65 2.19 4.86 -9.32
C GLY A 65 3.66 5.07 -9.68
N GLU A 66 4.31 6.08 -9.11
CA GLU A 66 5.73 6.35 -9.32
C GLU A 66 6.63 5.20 -8.85
N LEU A 67 6.37 4.64 -7.66
CA LEU A 67 7.08 3.46 -7.15
C LEU A 67 6.96 2.28 -8.10
N ARG A 68 5.74 2.01 -8.61
CA ARG A 68 5.49 0.95 -9.59
C ARG A 68 6.24 1.19 -10.90
N GLY A 69 6.26 2.42 -11.39
CA GLY A 69 7.02 2.82 -12.58
C GLY A 69 8.52 2.59 -12.41
N ARG A 70 9.09 2.99 -11.28
CA ARG A 70 10.52 2.81 -10.97
C ARG A 70 10.91 1.34 -10.85
N LEU A 71 10.08 0.52 -10.20
CA LEU A 71 10.34 -0.93 -10.10
C LEU A 71 10.32 -1.61 -11.48
N ARG A 72 9.35 -1.26 -12.34
CA ARG A 72 9.31 -1.77 -13.72
C ARG A 72 10.54 -1.35 -14.54
N ALA A 73 11.01 -0.11 -14.37
CA ALA A 73 12.24 0.33 -15.03
C ALA A 73 13.49 -0.42 -14.56
N LEU A 74 13.43 -1.08 -13.40
CA LEU A 74 14.47 -1.97 -12.88
C LEU A 74 14.25 -3.45 -13.27
N GLY A 75 13.25 -3.76 -14.11
CA GLY A 75 12.91 -5.14 -14.48
C GLY A 75 12.10 -5.90 -13.44
N VAL A 76 11.62 -5.23 -12.39
CA VAL A 76 10.85 -5.85 -11.31
C VAL A 76 9.37 -5.74 -11.58
N GLU A 77 8.74 -6.87 -11.88
CA GLU A 77 7.29 -7.01 -12.05
C GLU A 77 6.65 -7.79 -10.90
N GLY A 78 5.33 -7.65 -10.72
CA GLY A 78 4.57 -8.40 -9.71
C GLY A 78 4.60 -7.83 -8.27
N VAL A 79 5.48 -6.86 -7.97
CA VAL A 79 5.48 -6.18 -6.65
C VAL A 79 4.26 -5.28 -6.50
N ALA A 80 3.54 -5.43 -5.40
CA ALA A 80 2.35 -4.63 -5.11
C ALA A 80 2.73 -3.24 -4.54
N ALA A 81 2.63 -2.17 -5.33
CA ALA A 81 2.73 -0.79 -4.83
C ALA A 81 1.34 -0.18 -4.60
N ARG A 82 0.99 0.14 -3.34
CA ARG A 82 -0.38 0.55 -2.94
C ARG A 82 -0.39 1.67 -1.91
N THR A 83 -1.53 2.34 -1.79
CA THR A 83 -1.79 3.17 -0.62
C THR A 83 -2.31 2.32 0.54
N PHE A 84 -2.23 2.83 1.78
CA PHE A 84 -2.83 2.17 2.95
C PHE A 84 -4.30 1.82 2.72
N HIS A 85 -5.11 2.76 2.22
CA HIS A 85 -6.53 2.52 1.93
C HIS A 85 -6.73 1.44 0.86
N SER A 86 -5.93 1.45 -0.21
CA SER A 86 -6.06 0.45 -1.28
C SER A 86 -5.60 -0.94 -0.83
N ALA A 87 -4.61 -1.01 0.06
CA ALA A 87 -4.16 -2.26 0.68
C ALA A 87 -5.25 -2.80 1.63
N ALA A 88 -5.80 -1.97 2.51
CA ALA A 88 -6.86 -2.34 3.43
C ALA A 88 -8.12 -2.83 2.68
N LEU A 89 -8.55 -2.11 1.63
CA LEU A 89 -9.69 -2.52 0.81
C LEU A 89 -9.47 -3.89 0.16
N ALA A 90 -8.25 -4.16 -0.31
CA ALA A 90 -7.94 -5.45 -0.91
C ALA A 90 -7.93 -6.60 0.10
N GLN A 91 -7.42 -6.37 1.31
CA GLN A 91 -7.49 -7.35 2.40
C GLN A 91 -8.94 -7.63 2.79
N LEU A 92 -9.76 -6.58 2.92
CA LEU A 92 -11.19 -6.73 3.17
C LEU A 92 -11.84 -7.58 2.09
N ASN A 93 -11.68 -7.22 0.81
CA ASN A 93 -12.29 -7.98 -0.29
C ASN A 93 -11.82 -9.43 -0.36
N TYR A 94 -10.56 -9.70 -0.02
CA TYR A 94 -10.00 -11.05 -0.01
C TYR A 94 -10.61 -11.92 1.10
N PHE A 95 -10.69 -11.40 2.32
CA PHE A 95 -11.19 -12.17 3.47
C PHE A 95 -12.72 -12.10 3.65
N TRP A 96 -13.40 -11.18 2.97
CA TRP A 96 -14.84 -10.97 3.15
C TRP A 96 -15.70 -12.22 2.91
N PRO A 97 -15.52 -12.98 1.82
CA PRO A 97 -16.34 -14.17 1.59
C PRO A 97 -16.20 -15.20 2.71
N THR A 98 -14.99 -15.35 3.25
CA THR A 98 -14.69 -16.28 4.34
C THR A 98 -15.27 -15.80 5.67
N LEU A 99 -15.22 -14.49 5.95
CA LEU A 99 -15.65 -13.93 7.25
C LEU A 99 -17.14 -13.63 7.32
N ALA A 100 -17.75 -13.21 6.22
CA ALA A 100 -19.14 -12.74 6.17
C ALA A 100 -20.08 -13.68 5.42
N GLY A 101 -19.56 -14.68 4.69
CA GLY A 101 -20.35 -15.66 3.94
C GLY A 101 -20.98 -15.12 2.65
N ASP A 102 -20.76 -13.85 2.31
CA ASP A 102 -21.41 -13.15 1.20
C ASP A 102 -20.42 -12.34 0.35
N ARG A 103 -20.92 -11.58 -0.63
CA ARG A 103 -20.10 -10.68 -1.46
C ARG A 103 -19.70 -9.40 -0.68
N PRO A 104 -18.49 -8.85 -0.89
CA PRO A 104 -18.07 -7.60 -0.26
C PRO A 104 -18.97 -6.43 -0.68
N PRO A 105 -19.26 -5.50 0.24
CA PRO A 105 -20.06 -4.33 -0.05
C PRO A 105 -19.38 -3.48 -1.14
N ARG A 106 -20.17 -3.10 -2.16
CA ARG A 106 -19.67 -2.24 -3.23
C ARG A 106 -19.47 -0.83 -2.69
N SER A 107 -18.30 -0.24 -2.96
CA SER A 107 -18.05 1.16 -2.65
C SER A 107 -18.96 2.06 -3.48
N SER A 108 -19.95 2.70 -2.85
CA SER A 108 -20.72 3.79 -3.46
C SER A 108 -19.91 5.07 -3.35
N THR A 109 -19.54 5.69 -4.48
CA THR A 109 -18.92 7.01 -4.80
C THR A 109 -18.24 7.85 -3.70
N THR A 110 -18.73 7.86 -2.47
CA THR A 110 -18.03 8.33 -1.28
C THR A 110 -16.95 7.32 -0.87
N ARG A 111 -15.77 7.78 -0.41
CA ARG A 111 -14.70 6.95 0.20
C ARG A 111 -15.14 6.37 1.56
N CYS A 112 -16.28 5.69 1.59
CA CYS A 112 -16.85 5.06 2.74
C CYS A 112 -17.34 3.68 2.31
N VAL A 113 -16.79 2.64 2.93
CA VAL A 113 -17.34 1.29 2.82
C VAL A 113 -18.42 1.20 3.88
N CYS A 114 -19.68 1.23 3.46
CA CYS A 114 -20.80 1.00 4.36
C CYS A 114 -20.85 -0.49 4.73
N LEU A 115 -20.20 -0.83 5.83
CA LEU A 115 -20.29 -2.16 6.43
C LEU A 115 -21.66 -2.28 7.10
N ARG A 116 -22.62 -2.89 6.40
CA ARG A 116 -23.87 -3.33 7.01
C ARG A 116 -23.56 -4.64 7.71
N THR A 117 -23.41 -4.63 9.02
CA THR A 117 -23.15 -5.87 9.78
C THR A 117 -24.36 -6.80 9.66
N PRO A 118 -24.21 -8.02 9.08
CA PRO A 118 -25.13 -9.09 9.40
C PRO A 118 -24.97 -9.41 10.89
N ARG A 119 -26.06 -9.87 11.47
CA ARG A 119 -26.29 -10.01 12.91
C ARG A 119 -25.52 -11.22 13.46
N THR A 120 -24.19 -11.26 13.33
CA THR A 120 -23.38 -12.37 13.83
C THR A 120 -22.05 -11.85 14.38
N ALA A 121 -21.97 -11.85 15.70
CA ALA A 121 -20.78 -11.53 16.46
C ALA A 121 -19.75 -12.66 16.26
N LEU A 122 -18.67 -12.43 15.53
CA LEU A 122 -17.50 -13.33 15.57
C LEU A 122 -16.14 -12.66 15.33
N VAL A 123 -16.08 -11.34 15.14
CA VAL A 123 -14.79 -10.62 15.13
C VAL A 123 -14.95 -9.36 15.97
N GLY A 124 -14.16 -9.26 17.05
CA GLY A 124 -14.15 -8.16 18.02
C GLY A 124 -13.65 -6.82 17.46
N ILE A 125 -14.14 -6.40 16.30
CA ILE A 125 -13.94 -5.06 15.76
C ILE A 125 -15.24 -4.29 16.01
N SER A 126 -15.32 -3.65 17.18
CA SER A 126 -16.43 -2.73 17.49
C SER A 126 -16.25 -1.42 16.70
N ILE A 127 -16.78 -1.37 15.48
CA ILE A 127 -16.96 -0.10 14.77
C ILE A 127 -18.14 0.62 15.42
N ARG A 128 -17.87 1.52 16.38
CA ARG A 128 -18.91 2.37 16.97
C ARG A 128 -19.51 3.25 15.87
N ARG A 129 -20.82 3.06 15.66
CA ARG A 129 -21.64 3.86 14.75
C ARG A 129 -21.52 5.36 15.09
N ARG A 130 -21.00 6.14 14.15
CA ARG A 130 -21.37 7.56 14.00
C ARG A 130 -21.21 7.97 12.54
N CYS A 131 -22.02 7.36 11.67
CA CYS A 131 -22.38 7.99 10.40
C CYS A 131 -23.52 8.97 10.69
N ALA A 132 -23.19 10.24 10.89
CA ALA A 132 -24.12 11.35 10.72
C ALA A 132 -23.42 12.35 9.80
N MET A 133 -23.73 12.27 8.50
CA MET A 133 -23.35 13.29 7.54
C MET A 133 -24.64 13.68 6.82
N SER A 134 -25.26 14.75 7.31
CA SER A 134 -26.45 15.35 6.71
C SER A 134 -26.09 15.96 5.35
N PRO A 135 -26.91 15.80 4.30
CA PRO A 135 -26.66 16.42 3.01
C PRO A 135 -26.90 17.93 3.10
N ARG A 136 -25.85 18.75 2.89
CA ARG A 136 -26.05 20.14 2.53
C ARG A 136 -26.48 20.18 1.06
N THR A 137 -27.78 20.32 0.85
CA THR A 137 -28.39 20.69 -0.42
C THR A 137 -27.93 22.08 -0.83
N SER A 138 -27.42 22.20 -2.05
CA SER A 138 -27.27 23.45 -2.78
C SER A 138 -28.65 24.00 -3.19
N ASN A 139 -28.93 25.25 -2.82
CA ASN A 139 -29.83 26.20 -3.50
C ASN A 139 -29.58 27.55 -2.79
N GLY A 140 -29.28 28.70 -3.39
CA GLY A 140 -29.77 29.29 -4.64
C GLY A 140 -30.40 30.65 -4.26
N ALA A 141 -29.91 31.74 -4.88
CA ALA A 141 -30.54 33.07 -4.97
C ALA A 141 -30.73 33.92 -3.70
N ARG A 142 -29.85 34.90 -3.50
CA ARG A 142 -30.09 36.36 -3.70
C ARG A 142 -28.79 37.13 -3.58
#